data_AF-A0A2D7RCD2-F1
#
_entry.id   AF-A0A2D7RCD2-F1
#
_cell.length_a   1.000
_cell.length_b   1.000
_cell.length_c   1.000
_cell.angle_alpha   90.00
_cell.angle_beta   90.00
_cell.angle_gamma   90.00
#
_symmetry.space_group_name_H-M   'P 1'
#
loop_
_entity.id
_entity.type
_entity.pdbx_description
1 polymer ?
#
loop_
_entity_poly.entity_id
_entity_poly.type
_entity_poly.pdbx_seq_one_letter_code
_entity_poly.pdbx_strand_id
1 'polypeptide(L)' 'MAYSGSKKFSKKVGNKTVRYGAKGYSIAPGTSKGDSYCARSAGQMKKHPKAAANPNSPLRLSRKKWKCSGKKSRRS' A
#
# COMPACT_ATOMS: atom_id res chain seq x y z
N MET A 1 12.56 10.04 -2.00
CA MET A 1 12.14 9.21 -3.16
C MET A 1 10.63 9.30 -3.35
N ALA A 2 10.16 10.11 -4.29
CA ALA A 2 8.78 10.00 -4.78
C ALA A 2 8.69 8.71 -5.61
N TYR A 3 7.71 7.85 -5.34
CA TYR A 3 7.42 6.70 -6.18
C TYR A 3 6.84 7.21 -7.52
N SER A 4 7.72 7.67 -8.43
CA SER A 4 7.42 8.26 -9.74
C SER A 4 7.07 7.21 -10.81
N GLY A 5 6.39 6.14 -10.40
CA GLY A 5 5.85 5.13 -11.31
C GLY A 5 4.37 5.38 -11.53
N SER A 6 3.89 5.20 -12.76
CA SER A 6 2.46 5.25 -13.05
C SER A 6 1.72 4.29 -12.10
N LYS A 7 0.67 4.76 -11.44
CA LYS A 7 -0.03 3.98 -10.41
C LYS A 7 -1.06 3.05 -11.04
N LYS A 8 -1.10 1.79 -10.60
CA LYS A 8 -1.94 0.74 -11.20
C LYS A 8 -3.40 0.81 -10.72
N PHE A 9 -3.63 1.18 -9.46
CA PHE A 9 -4.96 1.18 -8.87
C PHE A 9 -5.43 2.59 -8.55
N SER A 10 -6.74 2.80 -8.61
CA SER A 10 -7.40 4.03 -8.18
C SER A 10 -8.60 3.68 -7.31
N LYS A 11 -8.95 4.59 -6.39
CA LYS A 11 -10.18 4.54 -5.60
C LYS A 11 -10.72 5.95 -5.44
N LYS A 12 -12.00 6.14 -5.73
CA LYS A 12 -12.70 7.39 -5.46
C LYS A 12 -13.03 7.47 -3.96
N VAL A 13 -12.64 8.57 -3.34
CA VAL A 13 -12.83 8.86 -1.92
C VAL A 13 -13.43 10.26 -1.84
N GLY A 14 -14.75 10.34 -1.71
CA GLY A 14 -15.51 11.59 -1.90
C GLY A 14 -15.28 12.14 -3.31
N ASN A 15 -14.90 13.43 -3.40
CA ASN A 15 -14.61 14.10 -4.67
C ASN A 15 -13.17 13.89 -5.17
N LYS A 16 -12.32 13.16 -4.44
CA LYS A 16 -10.91 12.96 -4.80
C LYS A 16 -10.63 11.53 -5.24
N THR A 17 -9.87 11.37 -6.31
CA THR A 17 -9.41 10.05 -6.79
C THR A 17 -8.03 9.73 -6.22
N VAL A 18 -7.97 8.76 -5.31
CA VAL A 18 -6.73 8.28 -4.70
C VAL A 18 -6.13 7.19 -5.57
N ARG A 19 -4.94 7.44 -6.12
CA ARG A 19 -4.18 6.45 -6.91
C ARG A 19 -3.13 5.77 -6.04
N TYR A 20 -3.00 4.44 -6.13
CA TYR A 20 -2.11 3.61 -5.31
C TYR A 20 -1.60 2.35 -6.05
N GLY A 21 -0.51 1.76 -5.54
CA GLY A 21 0.21 0.63 -6.18
C GLY A 21 0.98 1.03 -7.44
N ALA A 22 2.17 0.47 -7.65
CA ALA A 22 3.00 0.78 -8.82
C ALA A 22 2.64 -0.13 -10.02
N LYS A 23 2.58 0.44 -11.23
CA LYS A 23 2.42 -0.31 -12.49
C LYS A 23 3.74 -1.07 -12.78
N GLY A 24 3.63 -2.32 -13.22
CA GLY A 24 4.78 -3.22 -13.47
C GLY A 24 5.26 -4.02 -12.26
N TYR A 25 4.77 -3.73 -11.04
CA TYR A 25 5.09 -4.53 -9.85
C TYR A 25 4.04 -5.62 -9.62
N SER A 26 4.47 -6.88 -9.71
CA SER A 26 3.66 -8.06 -9.33
C SER A 26 3.86 -8.35 -7.85
N ILE A 27 3.04 -7.73 -7.00
CA ILE A 27 2.97 -8.02 -5.57
C ILE A 27 1.80 -8.97 -5.36
N ALA A 28 2.05 -10.13 -4.78
CA ALA A 28 1.01 -11.09 -4.41
C ALA A 28 1.04 -11.35 -2.90
N PRO A 29 -0.14 -11.44 -2.25
CA PRO A 29 -0.23 -11.82 -0.83
C PRO A 29 0.37 -13.22 -0.57
N GLY A 30 1.04 -13.37 0.59
CA GLY A 30 1.76 -14.57 1.01
C GLY A 30 2.86 -15.01 0.04
N THR A 31 3.56 -14.02 -0.54
CA THR A 31 4.85 -14.22 -1.21
C THR A 31 5.91 -13.42 -0.47
N SER A 32 7.18 -13.79 -0.65
CA SER A 32 8.32 -13.02 -0.11
C SER A 32 8.29 -11.55 -0.57
N LYS A 33 7.86 -11.29 -1.81
CA LYS A 33 7.66 -9.93 -2.35
C LYS A 33 6.54 -9.18 -1.63
N GLY A 34 5.43 -9.85 -1.32
CA GLY A 34 4.33 -9.30 -0.51
C GLY A 34 4.76 -8.94 0.91
N ASP A 35 5.54 -9.81 1.55
CA ASP A 35 6.06 -9.58 2.90
C ASP A 35 7.04 -8.41 2.94
N SER A 36 7.99 -8.36 2.00
CA SER A 36 8.91 -7.23 1.84
C SER A 36 8.15 -5.91 1.63
N TYR A 37 7.08 -5.93 0.84
CA TYR A 37 6.21 -4.77 0.67
C TYR A 37 5.54 -4.36 1.99
N CYS A 38 4.94 -5.29 2.71
CA CYS A 38 4.24 -5.02 3.96
C CYS A 38 5.17 -4.51 5.06
N ALA A 39 6.41 -5.01 5.12
CA ALA A 39 7.46 -4.56 6.04
C ALA A 39 7.88 -3.11 5.72
N ARG A 40 8.20 -2.82 4.46
CA ARG A 40 8.54 -1.45 4.02
C ARG A 40 7.39 -0.49 4.28
N SER A 41 6.16 -0.92 3.98
CA SER A 41 4.95 -0.15 4.21
C SER A 41 4.70 0.13 5.70
N ALA A 42 5.04 -0.80 6.60
CA ALA A 42 4.96 -0.58 8.04
C ALA A 42 5.95 0.49 8.52
N GLY A 43 7.18 0.50 7.98
CA GLY A 43 8.14 1.58 8.24
C GLY A 43 7.64 2.94 7.75
N GLN A 44 7.00 2.97 6.59
CA GLN A 44 6.40 4.19 6.04
C GLN A 44 5.23 4.70 6.90
N MET A 45 4.42 3.83 7.50
CA MET A 45 3.37 4.25 8.44
C MET A 45 3.94 4.92 9.69
N LYS A 46 5.08 4.44 10.20
CA LYS A 46 5.77 5.06 11.35
C LYS A 46 6.30 6.46 11.00
N LYS A 47 6.85 6.62 9.79
CA LYS A 47 7.38 7.91 9.32
C LYS A 47 6.28 8.92 8.94
N HIS A 48 5.11 8.42 8.53
CA HIS A 48 3.99 9.25 8.07
C HIS A 48 2.71 8.97 8.88
N PRO A 49 2.65 9.38 10.15
CA PRO A 49 1.50 9.13 11.03
C PRO A 49 0.21 9.74 10.48
N LYS A 50 0.28 10.92 9.86
CA LYS A 50 -0.88 11.58 9.20
C LYS A 50 -1.49 10.72 8.08
N ALA A 51 -0.65 10.07 7.28
CA ALA A 51 -1.12 9.17 6.22
C ALA A 51 -1.61 7.82 6.78
N ALA A 52 -1.06 7.38 7.91
CA ALA A 52 -1.51 6.17 8.60
C ALA A 52 -2.87 6.35 9.28
N ALA A 53 -3.18 7.56 9.77
CA ALA A 53 -4.46 7.90 10.39
C ALA A 53 -5.62 7.88 9.39
N ASN A 54 -5.39 8.28 8.13
CA ASN A 54 -6.44 8.27 7.12
C ASN A 54 -6.61 6.86 6.51
N PRO A 55 -7.75 6.19 6.70
CA PRO A 55 -7.98 4.82 6.17
C PRO A 55 -8.04 4.77 4.64
N ASN A 56 -8.32 5.89 4.00
CA ASN A 56 -8.40 6.04 2.56
C ASN A 56 -7.11 6.58 1.92
N SER A 57 -6.01 6.67 2.68
CA SER A 57 -4.72 7.06 2.13
C SER A 57 -4.19 6.02 1.13
N PRO A 58 -3.37 6.43 0.14
CA PRO A 58 -2.74 5.51 -0.80
C PRO A 58 -2.03 4.34 -0.09
N LEU A 59 -1.40 4.63 1.05
CA LEU A 59 -0.65 3.64 1.84
C LEU A 59 -1.57 2.59 2.46
N ARG A 60 -2.68 3.02 3.11
CA ARG A 60 -3.65 2.09 3.71
C ARG A 60 -4.39 1.28 2.66
N LEU A 61 -4.76 1.89 1.54
CA LEU A 61 -5.39 1.21 0.41
C LEU A 61 -4.50 0.13 -0.19
N SER A 62 -3.21 0.42 -0.40
CA SER A 62 -2.26 -0.61 -0.85
C SER A 62 -2.12 -1.74 0.17
N ARG A 63 -1.97 -1.44 1.46
CA ARG A 63 -1.88 -2.47 2.51
C ARG A 63 -3.11 -3.38 2.55
N LYS A 64 -4.30 -2.82 2.37
CA LYS A 64 -5.56 -3.58 2.31
C LYS A 64 -5.60 -4.48 1.08
N LYS A 65 -5.19 -3.96 -0.09
CA LYS A 65 -5.14 -4.73 -1.34
C LYS A 65 -4.20 -5.94 -1.25
N TRP A 66 -3.06 -5.78 -0.58
CA TRP A 66 -2.05 -6.82 -0.41
C TRP A 66 -2.22 -7.64 0.89
N LYS A 67 -3.36 -7.52 1.58
CA LYS A 67 -3.67 -8.24 2.81
C LYS A 67 -2.57 -8.16 3.88
N CYS A 68 -1.90 -7.00 4.00
CA CYS A 68 -0.81 -6.83 4.96
C CYS A 68 -1.31 -6.92 6.42
N SER A 69 -0.82 -7.89 7.16
CA SER A 69 -0.92 -7.99 8.61
C SER A 69 0.43 -7.63 9.25
N GLY A 70 0.51 -6.44 9.86
CA GLY A 70 1.77 -5.94 10.40
C GLY A 70 2.86 -5.80 9.33
N LYS A 71 3.98 -6.52 9.50
CA LYS A 71 5.10 -6.48 8.54
C LYS A 71 5.01 -7.57 7.45
N LYS A 72 4.03 -8.47 7.49
CA LYS A 72 3.90 -9.57 6.53
C LYS A 72 2.56 -9.50 5.77
N SER A 73 2.50 -10.13 4.62
CA SER A 73 1.29 -10.29 3.82
C SER A 73 0.61 -11.61 4.17
N ARG A 74 -0.72 -11.61 4.28
CA ARG A 74 -1.49 -12.85 4.50
C ARG A 74 -2.01 -13.36 3.17
N ARG A 75 -1.93 -14.68 2.94
CA ARG A 75 -2.50 -15.35 1.77
C ARG A 75 -4.04 -15.28 1.77
N SER A 76 -4.66 -15.39 2.95
CA SER A 76 -6.11 -15.43 3.19
C SER A 76 -6.61 -14.18 3.93
#